data_AF-G2G8Q2-F1
#
_entry.id   AF-G2G8Q2-F1
#
_cell.length_a   1.000
_cell.length_b   1.000
_cell.length_c   1.000
_cell.angle_alpha   90.00
_cell.angle_beta   90.00
_cell.angle_gamma   90.00
#
_symmetry.space_group_name_H-M   'P 1'
#
loop_
_entity.id
_entity.type
_entity.pdbx_description
1 polymer ?
#
loop_
_entity_poly.entity_id
_entity_poly.type
_entity_poly.pdbx_seq_one_letter_code
_entity_poly.pdbx_strand_id
1 'polypeptide(L)'
;MNTPNSRGQAHINAQVRDMLQQLADRLQTRRPDETLTATARIAAIQATTMDPPLARTLREHCPEVTGPITRSAYAALLRQAADRLSTSRPASQAERVAALHEQCDRDYADGRAHRDLNGNRDDAHLIADATHG
;
A
#
# COMPACT_ATOMS: atom_id res chain seq x y z
N MET A 1 13.90 -1.15 16.38
CA MET A 1 12.87 -0.83 15.35
C MET A 1 12.17 -2.13 14.98
N ASN A 2 10.88 -2.26 15.27
CA ASN A 2 10.14 -3.50 15.13
C ASN A 2 9.47 -3.50 13.74
N THR A 3 10.05 -4.21 12.78
CA THR A 3 9.46 -4.34 11.44
C THR A 3 8.13 -5.09 11.58
N PRO A 4 6.99 -4.57 11.11
CA PRO A 4 5.74 -5.31 11.18
C PRO A 4 5.91 -6.64 10.44
N ASN A 5 5.66 -7.73 11.16
CA ASN A 5 5.77 -9.09 10.66
C ASN A 5 4.89 -9.25 9.42
N SER A 6 5.47 -9.65 8.28
CA SER A 6 4.77 -9.70 6.97
C SER A 6 3.51 -10.58 7.01
N ARG A 7 3.45 -11.57 7.91
CA ARG A 7 2.25 -12.38 8.18
C ARG A 7 1.12 -11.58 8.83
N GLY A 8 1.44 -10.70 9.78
CA GLY A 8 0.45 -9.84 10.44
C GLY A 8 -0.15 -8.83 9.48
N GLN A 9 0.68 -8.25 8.60
CA GLN A 9 0.21 -7.31 7.58
C GLN A 9 -0.66 -7.98 6.51
N ALA A 10 -0.32 -9.20 6.08
CA ALA A 10 -1.17 -9.97 5.17
C ALA A 10 -2.54 -10.29 5.79
N HIS A 11 -2.58 -10.63 7.08
CA HIS A 11 -3.83 -10.89 7.80
C HIS A 11 -4.71 -9.63 7.88
N ILE A 12 -4.12 -8.49 8.25
CA ILE A 12 -4.82 -7.20 8.30
C ILE A 12 -5.35 -6.82 6.91
N ASN A 13 -4.56 -6.97 5.85
CA ASN A 13 -4.99 -6.67 4.48
C ASN A 13 -6.17 -7.57 4.04
N ALA A 14 -6.13 -8.86 4.37
CA ALA A 14 -7.22 -9.78 4.08
C ALA A 14 -8.50 -9.39 4.83
N GLN A 15 -8.37 -8.96 6.09
CA GLN A 15 -9.50 -8.50 6.91
C GLN A 15 -10.09 -7.19 6.37
N VAL A 16 -9.26 -6.21 6.03
CA VAL A 16 -9.71 -4.93 5.45
C VAL A 16 -10.38 -5.14 4.10
N ARG A 17 -9.86 -6.04 3.26
CA ARG A 17 -10.49 -6.43 2.00
C ARG A 17 -11.91 -6.95 2.20
N ASP A 18 -12.08 -7.88 3.13
CA ASP A 18 -13.39 -8.45 3.45
C ASP A 18 -14.37 -7.35 3.92
N MET A 19 -13.90 -6.45 4.79
CA MET A 19 -14.70 -5.32 5.27
C MET A 19 -15.11 -4.34 4.15
N LEU A 20 -14.22 -4.07 3.17
CA LEU A 20 -14.56 -3.25 1.99
C LEU A 20 -15.64 -3.92 1.13
N GLN A 21 -15.60 -5.24 0.99
CA GLN A 21 -16.62 -6.00 0.26
C GLN A 21 -17.96 -5.98 0.98
N GLN A 22 -17.97 -6.17 2.31
CA GLN A 22 -19.18 -6.06 3.13
C GLN A 22 -19.81 -4.65 3.04
N LEU A 23 -18.99 -3.60 3.06
CA LEU A 23 -19.43 -2.23 2.86
C LEU A 23 -20.08 -2.03 1.49
N ALA A 24 -19.43 -2.52 0.42
CA ALA A 24 -19.95 -2.42 -0.93
C ALA A 24 -21.30 -3.12 -1.07
N ASP A 25 -21.45 -4.32 -0.52
CA ASP A 25 -22.71 -5.08 -0.53
C ASP A 25 -23.83 -4.33 0.19
N ARG A 26 -23.58 -3.83 1.40
CA ARG A 26 -24.56 -3.06 2.19
C ARG A 26 -25.02 -1.79 1.46
N LEU A 27 -24.10 -1.11 0.79
CA LEU A 27 -24.41 0.09 0.02
C LEU A 27 -25.26 -0.21 -1.22
N GLN A 28 -25.04 -1.36 -1.87
CA GLN A 28 -25.88 -1.79 -3.00
C GLN A 28 -27.26 -2.27 -2.57
N THR A 29 -27.35 -2.99 -1.45
CA THR A 29 -28.62 -3.56 -0.98
C THR A 29 -29.57 -2.49 -0.42
N ARG A 30 -29.05 -1.40 0.14
CA ARG A 30 -29.86 -0.31 0.72
C ARG A 30 -29.77 0.97 -0.11
N ARG A 31 -30.81 1.23 -0.90
CA ARG A 31 -31.02 2.45 -1.70
C ARG A 31 -29.80 2.77 -2.60
N PRO A 32 -29.53 1.95 -3.62
CA PRO A 32 -28.31 2.07 -4.43
C PRO A 32 -28.17 3.42 -5.17
N ASP A 33 -29.29 4.04 -5.54
CA ASP A 33 -29.33 5.30 -6.29
C ASP A 33 -29.28 6.55 -5.40
N GLU A 34 -29.31 6.39 -4.08
CA GLU A 34 -29.22 7.52 -3.15
C GLU A 34 -27.79 8.08 -3.13
N THR A 35 -27.67 9.40 -3.06
CA THR A 35 -26.38 10.07 -2.96
C THR A 35 -25.70 9.76 -1.64
N LEU A 36 -24.47 9.26 -1.71
CA LEU A 36 -23.62 9.04 -0.55
C LEU A 36 -22.92 10.34 -0.15
N THR A 37 -23.04 10.70 1.12
CA THR A 37 -22.31 11.83 1.72
C THR A 37 -21.05 11.36 2.45
N ALA A 38 -20.12 12.29 2.71
CA ALA A 38 -18.94 12.00 3.53
C ALA A 38 -19.32 11.49 4.94
N THR A 39 -20.38 12.04 5.54
CA THR A 39 -20.90 11.58 6.84
C THR A 39 -21.46 10.16 6.74
N ALA A 40 -22.21 9.85 5.69
CA ALA A 40 -22.74 8.50 5.47
C ALA A 40 -21.63 7.46 5.27
N ARG A 41 -20.53 7.83 4.60
CA ARG A 41 -19.31 7.01 4.51
C ARG A 41 -18.73 6.71 5.90
N ILE A 42 -18.57 7.73 6.75
CA ILE A 42 -18.02 7.55 8.10
C ILE A 42 -18.90 6.62 8.94
N ALA A 43 -20.23 6.83 8.90
CA ALA A 43 -21.19 6.00 9.61
C ALA A 43 -21.17 4.54 9.11
N ALA A 44 -21.03 4.33 7.80
CA ALA A 44 -20.94 2.99 7.22
C ALA A 44 -19.68 2.25 7.70
N ILE A 45 -18.54 2.95 7.77
CA ILE A 45 -17.28 2.39 8.29
C ILE A 45 -17.43 1.98 9.76
N GLN A 46 -18.00 2.84 10.60
CA GLN A 46 -18.26 2.54 12.01
C GLN A 46 -19.27 1.40 12.20
N ALA A 47 -20.26 1.29 11.32
CA ALA A 47 -21.21 0.17 11.33
C ALA A 47 -20.58 -1.17 10.89
N THR A 48 -19.34 -1.16 10.41
CA THR A 48 -18.59 -2.34 9.95
C THR A 48 -17.57 -2.79 10.99
N THR A 49 -16.94 -1.85 11.71
CA THR A 49 -16.10 -2.17 12.86
C THR A 49 -16.12 -1.06 13.91
N MET A 50 -16.07 -1.46 15.17
CA MET A 50 -15.83 -0.57 16.30
C MET A 50 -14.37 -0.58 16.79
N ASP A 51 -13.52 -1.42 16.20
CA ASP A 51 -12.10 -1.47 16.51
C ASP A 51 -11.39 -0.22 15.92
N PRO A 52 -10.81 0.67 16.73
CA PRO A 52 -10.21 1.92 16.25
C PRO A 52 -9.06 1.73 15.26
N PRO A 53 -8.08 0.81 15.47
CA PRO A 53 -7.00 0.62 14.51
C PRO A 53 -7.52 0.08 13.17
N LEU A 54 -8.42 -0.91 13.16
CA LEU A 54 -9.02 -1.41 11.92
C LEU A 54 -9.88 -0.38 11.21
N ALA A 55 -10.63 0.45 11.96
CA ALA A 55 -11.40 1.55 11.37
C ALA A 55 -10.48 2.58 10.69
N ARG A 56 -9.30 2.83 11.25
CA ARG A 56 -8.30 3.72 10.64
C ARG A 56 -7.75 3.12 9.34
N THR A 57 -7.29 1.87 9.37
CA THR A 57 -6.78 1.20 8.17
C THR A 57 -7.87 1.09 7.09
N LEU A 58 -9.11 0.79 7.48
CA LEU A 58 -10.24 0.76 6.54
C LEU A 58 -10.50 2.15 5.91
N ARG A 59 -10.37 3.23 6.68
CA ARG A 59 -10.52 4.60 6.15
C ARG A 59 -9.45 4.97 5.14
N GLU A 60 -8.22 4.52 5.37
CA GLU A 60 -7.07 4.74 4.47
C GLU A 60 -7.28 4.06 3.12
N HIS A 61 -7.95 2.89 3.10
CA HIS A 61 -8.28 2.18 1.85
C HIS A 61 -9.64 2.56 1.25
N CYS A 62 -10.54 3.16 2.03
CA CYS A 62 -11.81 3.66 1.52
C CYS A 62 -11.59 4.93 0.68
N PRO A 63 -12.10 4.99 -0.56
CA PRO A 63 -12.06 6.20 -1.37
C PRO A 63 -12.69 7.38 -0.63
N GLU A 64 -12.13 8.58 -0.81
CA GLU A 64 -12.77 9.80 -0.29
C GLU A 64 -13.97 10.20 -1.14
N VAL A 65 -14.97 10.80 -0.51
CA VAL A 65 -16.16 11.33 -1.19
C VAL A 65 -15.99 12.84 -1.31
N THR A 66 -15.52 13.30 -2.47
CA THR A 66 -15.23 14.71 -2.76
C THR A 66 -16.36 15.44 -3.49
N GLY A 67 -17.39 14.71 -3.92
CA GLY A 67 -18.52 15.24 -4.66
C GLY A 67 -19.73 14.30 -4.65
N PRO A 68 -20.81 14.63 -5.38
CA PRO A 68 -22.00 13.80 -5.44
C PRO A 68 -21.69 12.47 -6.12
N ILE A 69 -21.81 11.39 -5.36
CA ILE A 69 -21.64 10.02 -5.85
C ILE A 69 -22.79 9.17 -5.33
N THR A 70 -23.34 8.29 -6.16
CA THR A 70 -24.35 7.34 -5.71
C THR A 70 -23.73 6.23 -4.87
N ARG A 71 -24.52 5.62 -4.00
CA ARG A 71 -24.08 4.48 -3.19
C ARG A 71 -23.63 3.30 -4.06
N SER A 72 -24.28 3.07 -5.20
CA SER A 72 -23.89 2.05 -6.18
C SER A 72 -22.53 2.32 -6.83
N ALA A 73 -22.27 3.57 -7.24
CA ALA A 73 -20.99 3.98 -7.81
C ALA A 73 -19.86 3.89 -6.76
N TYR A 74 -20.13 4.33 -5.54
CA TYR A 74 -19.16 4.21 -4.45
C TYR A 74 -18.88 2.74 -4.07
N ALA A 75 -19.89 1.86 -4.10
CA ALA A 75 -19.70 0.42 -3.91
C ALA A 75 -18.77 -0.19 -4.98
N ALA A 76 -18.84 0.27 -6.22
CA ALA A 76 -17.91 -0.16 -7.26
C ALA A 76 -16.46 0.29 -6.95
N LEU A 77 -16.27 1.52 -6.44
CA LEU A 77 -14.95 2.00 -6.01
C LEU A 77 -14.39 1.19 -4.82
N LEU A 78 -15.24 0.80 -3.87
CA LEU A 78 -14.84 -0.06 -2.75
C LEU A 78 -14.36 -1.44 -3.23
N ARG A 79 -15.02 -2.02 -4.24
CA ARG A 79 -14.58 -3.29 -4.86
C ARG A 79 -13.24 -3.15 -5.57
N GLN A 80 -13.01 -2.03 -6.26
CA GLN A 80 -11.71 -1.75 -6.87
C GLN A 80 -10.61 -1.61 -5.80
N ALA A 81 -10.89 -0.96 -4.68
CA ALA A 81 -9.94 -0.87 -3.56
C ALA A 81 -9.64 -2.25 -2.94
N ALA A 82 -10.67 -3.11 -2.80
CA ALA A 82 -10.50 -4.50 -2.34
C ALA A 82 -9.70 -5.36 -3.33
N ASP A 83 -9.87 -5.15 -4.63
CA ASP A 83 -9.08 -5.81 -5.66
C ASP A 83 -7.61 -5.42 -5.58
N ARG A 84 -7.30 -4.11 -5.45
CA ARG A 84 -5.92 -3.61 -5.27
C ARG A 84 -5.22 -4.19 -4.05
N LEU A 85 -5.95 -4.46 -2.97
CA LEU A 85 -5.43 -5.15 -1.79
C LEU A 85 -5.11 -6.63 -2.05
N SER A 86 -5.78 -7.24 -3.03
CA SER A 86 -5.55 -8.63 -3.44
C SER A 86 -4.43 -8.75 -4.49
N THR A 87 -4.35 -7.79 -5.43
CA THR A 87 -3.28 -7.70 -6.44
C THR A 87 -1.98 -7.10 -5.89
N SER A 88 -2.04 -6.39 -4.76
CA SER A 88 -0.90 -6.20 -3.86
C SER A 88 -0.57 -7.53 -3.17
N ARG A 89 -0.21 -8.51 -4.00
CA ARG A 89 0.63 -9.62 -3.57
C ARG A 89 1.79 -8.95 -2.86
N PRO A 90 2.07 -9.25 -1.58
CA PRO A 90 3.30 -8.76 -1.00
C PRO A 90 4.38 -9.29 -1.95
N ALA A 91 5.12 -8.41 -2.62
CA ALA A 91 6.34 -8.82 -3.29
C ALA A 91 7.05 -9.68 -2.26
N SER A 92 7.08 -11.00 -2.51
CA SER A 92 7.42 -11.93 -1.44
C SER A 92 8.78 -11.49 -0.94
N GLN A 93 9.11 -11.71 0.34
CA GLN A 93 10.43 -11.31 0.84
C GLN A 93 11.55 -11.81 -0.11
N ALA A 94 11.35 -12.96 -0.75
CA ALA A 94 12.14 -13.48 -1.86
C ALA A 94 12.26 -12.57 -3.09
N GLU A 95 11.19 -11.92 -3.57
CA GLU A 95 11.21 -10.99 -4.70
C GLU A 95 11.91 -9.67 -4.34
N ARG A 96 11.76 -9.20 -3.09
CA ARG A 96 12.51 -8.04 -2.60
C ARG A 96 14.00 -8.34 -2.45
N VAL A 97 14.35 -9.51 -1.94
CA VAL A 97 15.74 -9.98 -1.86
C VAL A 97 16.32 -10.23 -3.26
N ALA A 98 15.53 -10.75 -4.20
CA ALA A 98 15.94 -10.92 -5.59
C ALA A 98 16.20 -9.56 -6.27
N ALA A 99 15.33 -8.57 -6.08
CA ALA A 99 15.54 -7.22 -6.61
C ALA A 99 16.77 -6.53 -5.97
N LEU A 100 17.01 -6.76 -4.67
CA LEU A 100 18.20 -6.25 -3.98
C LEU A 100 19.47 -6.94 -4.47
N HIS A 101 19.45 -8.27 -4.67
CA HIS A 101 20.57 -9.00 -5.27
C HIS A 101 20.84 -8.52 -6.70
N GLU A 102 19.81 -8.37 -7.54
CA GLU A 102 19.98 -7.85 -8.91
C GLU A 102 20.55 -6.42 -8.93
N GLN A 103 20.21 -5.60 -7.93
CA GLN A 103 20.80 -4.28 -7.77
C GLN A 103 22.27 -4.37 -7.31
N CYS A 104 22.58 -5.18 -6.31
CA CYS A 104 23.96 -5.43 -5.88
C CYS A 104 24.83 -6.04 -6.99
N ASP A 105 24.30 -6.96 -7.81
CA ASP A 105 25.00 -7.54 -8.96
C ASP A 105 25.29 -6.47 -10.02
N ARG A 106 24.35 -5.54 -10.26
CA ARG A 106 24.57 -4.41 -11.15
C ARG A 106 25.61 -3.43 -10.61
N ASP A 107 25.51 -3.03 -9.34
CA ASP A 107 26.49 -2.16 -8.68
C ASP A 107 27.89 -2.82 -8.62
N TYR A 108 27.95 -4.15 -8.43
CA TYR A 108 29.20 -4.91 -8.47
C TYR A 108 29.77 -5.00 -9.89
N ALA A 109 28.94 -5.23 -10.90
CA ALA A 109 29.36 -5.26 -12.30
C ALA A 109 29.83 -3.88 -12.79
N ASP A 110 29.12 -2.81 -12.42
CA ASP A 110 29.46 -1.42 -12.72
C ASP A 110 30.76 -0.99 -12.03
N GLY A 111 30.89 -1.26 -10.72
CA GLY A 111 32.12 -1.02 -9.95
C GLY A 111 33.31 -1.89 -10.39
N ARG A 112 33.07 -3.00 -11.09
CA ARG A 112 34.11 -3.84 -11.73
C ARG A 112 34.49 -3.33 -13.11
N ALA A 113 33.55 -2.74 -13.86
CA ALA A 113 33.80 -2.10 -15.14
C ALA A 113 34.60 -0.79 -14.99
N HIS A 114 34.47 -0.11 -13.84
CA HIS A 114 35.23 1.08 -13.48
C HIS A 114 36.65 0.82 -12.93
N ARG A 115 37.14 -0.42 -13.02
CA ARG A 115 38.53 -0.75 -12.68
C ARG A 115 39.39 -0.53 -13.92
N ASP A 116 40.19 0.54 -13.91
CA ASP A 116 41.23 0.74 -14.93
C ASP A 116 42.24 -0.43 -14.92
N LEU A 117 42.94 -0.65 -16.03
CA LEU A 117 43.94 -1.72 -16.23
C LEU A 117 45.06 -1.72 -15.16
N ASN A 118 45.21 -0.66 -14.37
CA ASN A 118 46.14 -0.55 -13.24
C ASN A 118 45.55 -0.87 -11.85
N GLY A 119 44.28 -1.28 -11.75
CA GLY A 119 43.71 -1.79 -10.49
C GLY A 119 43.35 -0.73 -9.44
N ASN A 120 43.40 0.57 -9.76
CA ASN A 120 43.05 1.66 -8.85
C ASN A 120 41.54 1.97 -8.93
N ARG A 121 40.88 2.12 -7.79
CA ARG A 121 39.48 2.59 -7.71
C ARG A 121 39.47 4.13 -7.67
N ASP A 122 38.65 4.74 -8.51
CA ASP A 122 38.42 6.19 -8.53
C ASP A 122 37.34 6.54 -7.49
N ASP A 123 37.67 6.37 -6.20
CA ASP A 123 36.75 6.65 -5.08
C ASP A 123 36.68 8.15 -4.70
N ALA A 124 37.26 9.04 -5.52
CA ALA A 124 37.53 10.44 -5.16
C ALA A 124 36.28 11.35 -5.01
N HIS A 125 35.07 10.81 -5.18
CA HIS A 125 33.84 11.61 -5.15
C HIS A 125 32.84 11.26 -4.03
N LEU A 126 33.13 10.29 -3.14
CA LEU A 126 32.14 9.84 -2.13
C LEU A 126 32.38 10.33 -0.69
N ILE A 127 33.33 11.25 -0.45
CA ILE A 127 33.54 11.85 0.88
C ILE A 127 33.56 13.38 0.79
N ALA A 128 32.44 13.99 0.42
CA ALA A 128 32.27 15.43 0.53
C ALA A 128 30.80 15.80 0.73
N ASP A 129 30.20 15.40 1.87
CA ASP A 129 29.16 16.23 2.54
C ASP A 129 28.87 15.83 4.00
N ALA A 130 29.76 15.06 4.66
CA ALA A 130 29.59 14.71 6.08
C ALA A 130 30.57 15.51 6.95
N THR A 131 30.53 16.84 6.85
CA THR A 131 31.02 17.81 7.85
C THR A 131 30.94 19.20 7.21
N HIS A 132 29.95 20.02 7.59
CA HIS A 132 29.99 21.48 7.82
C HIS A 132 28.55 22.02 7.92
N GLY A 133 28.12 22.44 9.12
CA GLY A 133 26.90 23.25 9.34
C GLY A 133 25.94 22.73 10.39
#